data_AF-A0A662GFC4-F1
#
_entry.id   AF-A0A662GFC4-F1
#
_cell.length_a   1.000
_cell.length_b   1.000
_cell.length_c   1.000
_cell.angle_alpha   90.00
_cell.angle_beta   90.00
_cell.angle_gamma   90.00
#
_symmetry.space_group_name_H-M   'P 1'
#
loop_
_entity.id
_entity.type
_entity.pdbx_description
1 polymer ?
#
loop_
_entity_poly.entity_id
_entity_poly.type
_entity_poly.pdbx_seq_one_letter_code
_entity_poly.pdbx_strand_id
1 'polypeptide(L)'
;MGVKESKENVVVIEITAKTLVMILATALVLGFLSYYFLSFFSPPSPELKIGDINVKPLSGKASLKGNITNQGNVSGEVYASYEINSTVCLVVGEKPVVGEWIIVEVRDPEGHVVWVDQRKTGKNGCIPVYFGLKPDAVKGKYMLYASCRTAKASEAFMVGG
;
A
#
# COMPACT_ATOMS: atom_id res chain seq x y z
N MET A 1 -76.13 34.64 -22.44
CA MET A 1 -74.70 34.40 -22.16
C MET A 1 -74.59 33.07 -21.44
N GLY A 2 -74.13 32.02 -22.13
CA GLY A 2 -73.88 30.71 -21.52
C GLY A 2 -72.41 30.59 -21.17
N VAL A 3 -72.09 30.57 -19.88
CA VAL A 3 -70.73 30.29 -19.41
C VAL A 3 -70.52 28.78 -19.50
N LYS A 4 -69.63 28.35 -20.40
CA LYS A 4 -69.14 26.96 -20.41
C LYS A 4 -68.14 26.82 -19.27
N GLU A 5 -68.53 26.13 -18.21
CA GLU A 5 -67.57 25.67 -17.21
C GLU A 5 -66.66 24.61 -17.83
N SER A 6 -65.38 24.95 -17.90
CA SER A 6 -64.30 24.02 -18.27
C SER A 6 -64.12 23.04 -17.12
N LYS A 7 -64.43 21.75 -17.36
CA LYS A 7 -64.16 20.67 -16.41
C LYS A 7 -62.65 20.53 -16.23
N GLU A 8 -62.17 20.98 -15.08
CA GLU A 8 -60.81 20.73 -14.62
C GLU A 8 -60.75 19.26 -14.17
N ASN A 9 -59.96 18.44 -14.87
CA ASN A 9 -59.76 17.05 -14.51
C ASN A 9 -58.77 16.98 -13.35
N VAL A 10 -59.28 17.03 -12.12
CA VAL A 10 -58.47 16.80 -10.92
C VAL A 10 -58.17 15.31 -10.81
N VAL A 11 -56.92 14.93 -11.08
CA VAL A 11 -56.45 13.56 -10.87
C VAL A 11 -56.12 13.39 -9.39
N VAL A 12 -57.03 12.76 -8.64
CA VAL A 12 -56.79 12.38 -7.24
C VAL A 12 -55.96 11.10 -7.25
N ILE A 13 -54.69 11.19 -6.86
CA ILE A 13 -53.80 10.02 -6.74
C ILE A 13 -53.97 9.45 -5.33
N GLU A 14 -54.67 8.32 -5.22
CA GLU A 14 -54.88 7.64 -3.95
C GLU A 14 -53.73 6.64 -3.69
N ILE A 15 -52.72 7.07 -2.93
CA ILE A 15 -51.58 6.22 -2.58
C ILE A 15 -51.93 5.37 -1.36
N THR A 16 -52.14 4.08 -1.57
CA THR A 16 -52.35 3.14 -0.46
C THR A 16 -51.04 2.83 0.28
N ALA A 17 -51.12 2.55 1.58
CA ALA A 17 -49.95 2.25 2.43
C ALA A 17 -49.09 1.10 1.87
N LYS A 18 -49.72 0.07 1.27
CA LYS A 18 -49.02 -1.03 0.59
C LYS A 18 -48.16 -0.55 -0.58
N THR A 19 -48.67 0.42 -1.35
CA THR A 19 -47.96 1.01 -2.49
C THR A 19 -46.77 1.85 -2.02
N LEU A 20 -46.95 2.63 -0.94
CA LEU A 20 -45.85 3.39 -0.32
C LEU A 20 -44.72 2.47 0.16
N VAL A 21 -45.06 1.37 0.84
CA VAL A 21 -44.08 0.39 1.33
C VAL A 21 -43.32 -0.27 0.17
N MET A 22 -44.00 -0.64 -0.91
CA MET A 22 -43.31 -1.21 -2.09
C MET A 22 -42.36 -0.20 -2.74
N ILE A 23 -42.74 1.08 -2.85
CA ILE A 23 -41.87 2.12 -3.40
C ILE A 23 -40.61 2.28 -2.54
N LEU A 24 -40.78 2.35 -1.20
CA LEU A 24 -39.66 2.47 -0.27
C LEU A 24 -38.73 1.25 -0.33
N ALA A 25 -39.29 0.04 -0.33
CA ALA A 25 -38.51 -1.19 -0.45
C ALA A 25 -37.73 -1.24 -1.77
N THR A 26 -38.36 -0.85 -2.88
CA THR A 26 -37.72 -0.80 -4.21
C THR A 26 -36.59 0.23 -4.24
N ALA A 27 -36.80 1.42 -3.67
CA ALA A 27 -35.78 2.45 -3.57
C ALA A 27 -34.58 2.00 -2.72
N LEU A 28 -34.83 1.27 -1.62
CA LEU A 28 -33.80 0.69 -0.77
C LEU A 28 -32.95 -0.34 -1.54
N VAL A 29 -33.60 -1.25 -2.26
CA VAL A 29 -32.92 -2.27 -3.06
C VAL A 29 -32.10 -1.63 -4.19
N LEU A 30 -32.65 -0.63 -4.89
CA LEU A 30 -31.92 0.12 -5.92
C LEU A 30 -30.76 0.93 -5.34
N GLY A 31 -30.92 1.52 -4.16
CA GLY A 31 -29.86 2.19 -3.42
C GLY A 31 -28.71 1.24 -3.08
N PHE A 32 -29.02 0.05 -2.55
CA PHE A 32 -28.02 -0.98 -2.30
C PHE A 32 -27.34 -1.46 -3.60
N LEU A 33 -28.11 -1.77 -4.64
CA LEU A 33 -27.57 -2.21 -5.93
C LEU A 33 -26.68 -1.15 -6.57
N SER A 34 -27.08 0.12 -6.56
CA SER A 34 -26.27 1.22 -7.08
C SER A 34 -24.99 1.42 -6.30
N TYR A 35 -25.02 1.27 -4.96
CA TYR A 35 -23.80 1.28 -4.14
C TYR A 35 -22.82 0.16 -4.55
N TYR A 36 -23.32 -1.08 -4.73
CA TYR A 36 -22.49 -2.20 -5.21
C TYR A 36 -22.01 -2.01 -6.66
N PHE A 37 -22.83 -1.42 -7.51
CA PHE A 37 -22.46 -1.12 -8.89
C PHE A 37 -21.34 -0.07 -8.93
N LEU A 38 -21.47 1.02 -8.17
CA LEU A 38 -20.46 2.08 -8.12
C LEU A 38 -19.14 1.62 -7.48
N SER A 39 -19.18 0.71 -6.49
CA SER A 39 -17.96 0.14 -5.91
C SER A 39 -17.24 -0.80 -6.89
N PHE A 40 -17.97 -1.49 -7.77
CA PHE A 40 -17.38 -2.30 -8.84
C PHE A 40 -16.65 -1.46 -9.91
N PHE A 41 -17.10 -0.24 -10.20
CA PHE A 41 -16.43 0.66 -11.15
C PHE A 41 -15.38 1.57 -10.52
N SER A 42 -15.11 1.44 -9.23
CA SER A 42 -14.05 2.22 -8.59
C SER A 42 -12.69 1.76 -9.14
N PRO A 43 -11.89 2.65 -9.76
CA PRO A 43 -10.59 2.26 -10.28
C PRO A 43 -9.71 1.77 -9.13
N PRO A 44 -8.90 0.71 -9.34
CA PRO A 44 -8.04 0.18 -8.29
C PRO A 44 -7.04 1.26 -7.86
N SER A 45 -6.87 1.42 -6.55
CA SER A 45 -5.88 2.33 -5.99
C SER A 45 -4.47 1.73 -6.06
N PRO A 46 -3.41 2.54 -6.19
CA PRO A 46 -2.04 2.08 -6.05
C PRO A 46 -1.79 1.47 -4.67
N GLU A 47 -1.10 0.34 -4.64
CA GLU A 47 -0.76 -0.40 -3.42
C GLU A 47 0.72 -0.77 -3.42
N LEU A 48 1.40 -0.59 -2.29
CA LEU A 48 2.74 -1.10 -2.06
C LEU A 48 2.64 -2.43 -1.31
N LYS A 49 3.30 -3.45 -1.84
CA LYS A 49 3.39 -4.78 -1.23
C LYS A 49 4.83 -5.05 -0.85
N ILE A 50 5.06 -5.35 0.42
CA ILE A 50 6.34 -5.79 0.94
C ILE A 50 6.31 -7.32 0.90
N GLY A 51 7.23 -7.91 0.14
CA GLY A 51 7.41 -9.36 0.09
C GLY A 51 8.10 -9.88 1.35
N ASP A 52 8.16 -11.21 1.47
CA ASP A 52 8.74 -11.86 2.64
C ASP A 52 10.14 -11.30 2.97
N ILE A 53 10.32 -10.95 4.23
CA ILE A 53 11.59 -10.43 4.74
C ILE A 53 12.42 -11.60 5.23
N ASN A 54 13.47 -11.94 4.48
CA ASN A 54 14.42 -12.95 4.88
C ASN A 54 15.52 -12.31 5.73
N VAL A 55 15.70 -12.80 6.95
CA VAL A 55 16.77 -12.38 7.87
C VAL A 55 17.72 -13.54 8.05
N LYS A 56 18.95 -13.38 7.55
CA LYS A 56 19.99 -14.40 7.62
C LYS A 56 21.09 -13.95 8.57
N PRO A 57 21.36 -14.68 9.68
CA PRO A 57 22.52 -14.41 10.51
C PRO A 57 23.80 -14.74 9.73
N LEU A 58 24.80 -13.87 9.85
CA LEU A 58 26.11 -14.05 9.25
C LEU A 58 27.05 -14.64 10.31
N SER A 59 27.61 -15.82 10.04
CA SER A 59 28.55 -16.46 10.95
C SER A 59 29.91 -15.75 10.89
N GLY A 60 30.17 -14.89 11.87
CA GLY A 60 31.41 -14.12 11.98
C GLY A 60 31.30 -12.73 11.35
N LYS A 61 32.29 -11.89 11.64
CA LYS A 61 32.49 -10.55 11.05
C LYS A 61 32.59 -10.65 9.52
N ALA A 62 31.46 -10.75 8.83
CA ALA A 62 31.42 -10.80 7.38
C ALA A 62 31.55 -9.37 6.84
N SER A 63 32.67 -9.07 6.19
CA SER A 63 32.86 -7.80 5.49
C SER A 63 31.99 -7.80 4.23
N LEU A 64 30.93 -6.99 4.21
CA LEU A 64 30.21 -6.70 2.97
C LEU A 64 31.15 -5.88 2.07
N LYS A 65 31.61 -6.46 0.95
CA LYS A 65 32.42 -5.72 -0.04
C LYS A 65 31.56 -4.67 -0.74
N GLY A 66 31.58 -3.44 -0.21
CA GLY A 66 31.08 -2.26 -0.92
C GLY A 66 32.11 -1.77 -1.93
N ASN A 67 31.71 -1.50 -3.17
CA ASN A 67 32.55 -0.85 -4.16
C ASN A 67 32.33 0.68 -4.04
N ILE A 68 33.11 1.34 -3.19
CA ILE A 68 33.00 2.79 -2.97
C ILE A 68 33.70 3.51 -4.12
N THR A 69 32.94 4.09 -5.05
CA THR A 69 33.46 4.99 -6.08
C THR A 69 33.06 6.41 -5.72
N ASN A 70 33.91 7.07 -4.94
CA ASN A 70 34.29 8.49 -5.04
C ASN A 70 34.89 8.95 -3.70
N GLN A 71 36.14 9.41 -3.78
CA GLN A 71 36.91 10.13 -2.76
C GLN A 71 37.43 9.32 -1.56
N GLY A 72 38.71 8.94 -1.67
CA GLY A 72 39.52 8.48 -0.54
C GLY A 72 39.53 6.96 -0.38
N ASN A 73 40.73 6.38 -0.40
CA ASN A 73 40.98 4.96 -0.13
C ASN A 73 40.69 4.66 1.35
N VAL A 74 39.41 4.57 1.73
CA VAL A 74 39.00 4.01 3.02
C VAL A 74 38.55 2.58 2.76
N SER A 75 39.52 1.66 2.83
CA SER A 75 39.27 0.21 2.94
C SER A 75 38.71 -0.09 4.34
N GLY A 76 37.46 0.28 4.58
CA GLY A 76 36.73 -0.12 5.79
C GLY A 76 35.98 -1.42 5.51
N GLU A 77 36.31 -2.48 6.24
CA GLU A 77 35.47 -3.68 6.25
C GLU A 77 34.14 -3.34 6.95
N VAL A 78 33.05 -3.23 6.19
CA VAL A 78 31.72 -3.04 6.77
C VAL A 78 31.24 -4.40 7.25
N TYR A 79 31.45 -4.65 8.55
CA TYR A 79 30.97 -5.88 9.17
C TYR A 79 29.45 -5.82 9.34
N ALA A 80 28.77 -6.87 8.92
CA ALA A 80 27.37 -7.12 9.23
C ALA A 80 27.22 -8.42 10.01
N SER A 81 26.31 -8.45 10.99
CA SER A 81 25.92 -9.69 11.69
C SER A 81 24.65 -10.31 11.11
N TYR A 82 23.86 -9.54 10.37
CA TYR A 82 22.66 -10.02 9.71
C TYR A 82 22.58 -9.45 8.30
N GLU A 83 22.15 -10.29 7.36
CA GLU A 83 21.79 -9.92 6.01
C GLU A 83 20.26 -9.94 5.89
N ILE A 84 19.68 -8.86 5.39
CA ILE A 84 18.25 -8.71 5.20
C ILE A 84 17.99 -8.61 3.70
N ASN A 85 17.07 -9.44 3.21
CA ASN A 85 16.62 -9.43 1.83
C ASN A 85 15.10 -9.43 1.77
N SER A 86 14.53 -8.51 0.99
CA SER A 86 13.10 -8.41 0.70
C SER A 86 12.89 -7.79 -0.68
N THR A 87 11.64 -7.71 -1.10
CA THR A 87 11.23 -7.05 -2.34
C THR A 87 10.06 -6.14 -2.04
N VAL A 88 10.04 -4.96 -2.63
CA VAL A 88 8.88 -4.05 -2.53
C VAL A 88 8.32 -3.84 -3.92
N CYS A 89 7.03 -4.11 -4.10
CA CYS A 89 6.33 -4.00 -5.38
C CYS A 89 5.22 -2.95 -5.32
N LEU A 90 5.15 -2.08 -6.33
CA LEU A 90 4.04 -1.14 -6.52
C LEU A 90 3.11 -1.67 -7.61
N VAL A 91 1.84 -1.84 -7.25
CA VAL A 91 0.82 -2.36 -8.15
C VAL A 91 -0.42 -1.47 -8.17
N VAL A 92 -1.15 -1.47 -9.28
CA VAL A 92 -2.49 -0.89 -9.42
C VAL A 92 -3.41 -2.02 -9.87
N GLY A 93 -4.19 -2.55 -8.93
CA GLY A 93 -4.87 -3.83 -9.11
C GLY A 93 -3.83 -4.95 -9.26
N GLU A 94 -3.83 -5.63 -10.41
CA GLU A 94 -2.87 -6.69 -10.74
C GLU A 94 -1.71 -6.21 -11.64
N LYS A 95 -1.69 -4.92 -12.01
CA LYS A 95 -0.71 -4.38 -12.95
C LYS A 95 0.49 -3.76 -12.21
N PRO A 96 1.73 -4.10 -12.57
CA PRO A 96 2.92 -3.48 -12.00
C PRO A 96 3.06 -2.03 -12.46
N VAL A 97 3.50 -1.15 -11.57
CA VAL A 97 3.79 0.26 -11.87
C VAL A 97 5.29 0.44 -12.08
N VAL A 98 5.69 0.83 -13.28
CA VAL A 98 7.10 0.90 -13.71
C VAL A 98 7.62 2.34 -13.65
N GLY A 99 8.87 2.52 -13.21
CA GLY A 99 9.58 3.79 -13.23
C GLY A 99 9.24 4.77 -12.09
N GLU A 100 8.41 4.35 -11.13
CA GLU A 100 8.02 5.17 -9.98
C GLU A 100 9.08 5.09 -8.88
N TRP A 101 9.34 6.21 -8.20
CA TRP A 101 10.27 6.25 -7.08
C TRP A 101 9.62 5.69 -5.81
N ILE A 102 10.32 4.73 -5.17
CA ILE A 102 10.00 4.20 -3.86
C ILE A 102 11.14 4.54 -2.90
N ILE A 103 10.77 5.05 -1.73
CA ILE A 103 11.67 5.26 -0.59
C ILE A 103 11.41 4.13 0.40
N VAL A 104 12.48 3.48 0.86
CA VAL A 104 12.43 2.47 1.90
C VAL A 104 13.23 2.98 3.10
N GLU A 105 12.63 2.87 4.28
CA GLU A 105 13.22 3.24 5.56
C GLU A 105 13.08 2.08 6.52
N VAL A 106 14.14 1.73 7.24
CA VAL A 106 14.12 0.68 8.26
C VAL A 106 14.39 1.31 9.62
N ARG A 107 13.53 0.98 10.59
CA ARG A 107 13.65 1.40 11.98
C ARG A 107 13.96 0.22 12.89
N ASP A 108 14.82 0.48 13.87
CA ASP A 108 15.13 -0.46 14.94
C ASP A 108 14.02 -0.53 15.99
N PRO A 109 14.13 -1.41 17.01
CA PRO A 109 13.13 -1.54 18.06
C PRO A 109 12.93 -0.27 18.91
N GLU A 110 13.91 0.63 18.93
CA GLU A 110 13.84 1.90 19.65
C GLU A 110 13.23 3.03 18.78
N GLY A 111 13.00 2.75 17.50
CA GLY A 111 12.39 3.67 16.55
C GLY A 111 13.40 4.54 15.78
N HIS A 112 14.70 4.28 15.92
CA HIS A 112 15.74 4.99 15.18
C HIS A 112 15.83 4.47 13.74
N VAL A 113 16.07 5.39 12.81
CA VAL A 113 16.31 5.04 11.41
C VAL A 113 17.72 4.46 11.27
N VAL A 114 17.81 3.19 10.88
CA VAL A 114 19.08 2.47 10.73
C VAL A 114 19.49 2.25 9.29
N TRP A 115 18.55 2.35 8.35
CA TRP A 115 18.82 2.21 6.93
C TRP A 115 17.78 2.93 6.09
N VAL A 116 18.21 3.53 4.98
CA VAL A 116 17.36 4.19 3.99
C VAL A 116 17.89 3.89 2.59
N ASP A 117 16.99 3.64 1.65
CA ASP A 117 17.32 3.55 0.22
C ASP A 117 16.18 4.15 -0.62
N GLN A 118 16.50 4.58 -1.83
CA GLN A 118 15.55 5.12 -2.78
C GLN A 118 15.84 4.55 -4.16
N ARG A 119 14.85 3.87 -4.76
CA ARG A 119 14.98 3.25 -6.08
C ARG A 119 13.74 3.43 -6.93
N LYS A 120 13.94 3.40 -8.25
CA LYS A 120 12.83 3.33 -9.22
C LYS A 120 12.39 1.89 -9.42
N THR A 121 11.09 1.66 -9.54
CA THR A 121 10.54 0.34 -9.87
C THR A 121 11.01 -0.14 -11.24
N GLY A 122 11.40 -1.42 -11.29
CA GLY A 122 11.80 -2.10 -12.53
C GLY A 122 10.60 -2.49 -13.41
N LYS A 123 10.86 -3.27 -14.46
CA LYS A 123 9.82 -3.72 -15.42
C LYS A 123 8.71 -4.56 -14.77
N ASN A 124 9.01 -5.24 -13.66
CA ASN A 124 8.06 -6.01 -12.86
C ASN A 124 7.36 -5.16 -11.78
N GLY A 125 7.59 -3.85 -11.73
CA GLY A 125 7.01 -2.95 -10.74
C GLY A 125 7.63 -3.05 -9.35
N CYS A 126 8.75 -3.76 -9.22
CA CYS A 126 9.38 -4.02 -7.94
C CYS A 126 10.80 -3.43 -7.83
N ILE A 127 11.24 -3.24 -6.59
CA ILE A 127 12.61 -2.93 -6.22
C ILE A 127 13.14 -4.00 -5.25
N PRO A 128 14.41 -4.42 -5.38
CA PRO A 128 15.04 -5.25 -4.37
C PRO A 128 15.42 -4.41 -3.16
N VAL A 129 15.20 -4.94 -1.96
CA VAL A 129 15.66 -4.36 -0.69
C VAL A 129 16.69 -5.32 -0.10
N TYR A 130 17.93 -4.87 -0.05
CA TYR A 130 19.04 -5.68 0.44
C TYR A 130 20.00 -4.84 1.26
N PHE A 131 20.19 -5.19 2.52
CA PHE A 131 21.08 -4.47 3.43
C PHE A 131 21.61 -5.38 4.54
N GLY A 132 22.71 -4.94 5.16
CA GLY A 132 23.27 -5.59 6.34
C GLY A 132 23.03 -4.76 7.60
N LEU A 133 22.76 -5.44 8.73
CA LEU A 133 22.77 -4.81 10.05
C LEU A 133 24.15 -4.97 10.69
N LYS A 134 24.59 -3.89 11.35
CA LYS A 134 25.87 -3.85 12.06
C LYS A 134 25.95 -4.90 13.18
N PRO A 135 27.15 -5.26 13.65
CA PRO A 135 27.29 -6.32 14.65
C PRO A 135 26.74 -5.98 16.03
N ASP A 136 26.64 -4.69 16.34
CA ASP A 136 26.07 -4.11 17.55
C ASP A 136 24.57 -3.75 17.39
N ALA A 137 23.93 -4.17 16.29
CA ALA A 137 22.51 -3.93 16.07
C ALA A 137 21.66 -4.51 17.20
N VAL A 138 20.73 -3.69 17.72
CA VAL A 138 19.82 -4.08 18.80
C VAL A 138 18.99 -5.28 18.35
N LYS A 139 18.90 -6.33 19.15
CA LYS A 139 18.03 -7.47 18.85
C LYS A 139 16.58 -7.10 19.14
N GLY A 140 15.64 -7.57 18.32
CA GLY A 140 14.22 -7.32 18.53
C GLY A 140 13.43 -7.15 17.24
N LYS A 141 12.29 -6.46 17.36
CA LYS A 141 11.35 -6.19 16.27
C LYS A 141 11.73 -4.92 15.52
N TYR A 142 12.09 -5.07 14.27
CA TYR A 142 12.34 -3.97 13.34
C TYR A 142 11.11 -3.71 12.48
N MET A 143 11.04 -2.51 11.91
CA MET A 143 9.98 -2.10 10.99
C MET A 143 10.58 -1.61 9.68
N LEU A 144 10.17 -2.22 8.57
CA LEU A 144 10.45 -1.75 7.21
C LEU A 144 9.26 -0.91 6.74
N TYR A 145 9.50 0.34 6.39
CA TYR A 145 8.54 1.25 5.80
C TYR A 145 8.87 1.47 4.33
N ALA A 146 7.88 1.30 3.46
CA ALA A 146 7.98 1.64 2.05
C ALA A 146 6.97 2.75 1.74
N SER A 147 7.40 3.74 0.96
CA SER A 147 6.52 4.83 0.55
C SER A 147 6.84 5.33 -0.86
N CYS A 148 5.79 5.76 -1.55
CA CYS A 148 5.87 6.55 -2.77
C CYS A 148 4.86 7.70 -2.69
N ARG A 149 4.68 8.44 -3.78
CA ARG A 149 3.75 9.58 -3.82
C ARG A 149 2.31 9.18 -3.50
N THR A 150 1.90 7.97 -3.87
CA THR A 150 0.49 7.54 -3.87
C THR A 150 0.16 6.44 -2.87
N ALA A 151 1.16 5.74 -2.32
CA ALA A 151 0.95 4.59 -1.45
C ALA A 151 2.03 4.50 -0.37
N LYS A 152 1.69 3.82 0.72
CA LYS A 152 2.58 3.50 1.84
C LYS A 152 2.31 2.09 2.32
N ALA A 153 3.34 1.40 2.78
CA ALA A 153 3.24 0.09 3.40
C ALA A 153 4.29 -0.05 4.50
N SER A 154 4.05 -0.95 5.45
CA SER A 154 5.03 -1.29 6.47
C SER A 154 4.92 -2.74 6.87
N GLU A 155 6.04 -3.38 7.13
CA GLU A 155 6.10 -4.78 7.56
C GLU A 155 7.12 -4.95 8.68
N ALA A 156 6.82 -5.85 9.62
CA ALA A 156 7.69 -6.10 10.76
C ALA A 156 8.59 -7.32 10.51
N PHE A 157 9.80 -7.30 11.05
CA PHE A 157 10.67 -8.47 11.04
C PHE A 157 11.50 -8.57 12.33
N MET A 158 11.92 -9.79 12.67
CA MET A 158 12.66 -10.08 13.90
C MET A 158 14.14 -10.28 13.62
N VAL A 159 14.99 -9.71 14.48
CA VAL A 159 16.44 -9.90 14.46
C VAL A 159 16.87 -10.50 15.79
N GLY A 160 17.57 -11.65 15.74
CA GLY A 160 18.17 -12.30 16.90
C GLY A 160 17.23 -13.14 17.77
N GLY A 161 16.24 -13.79 17.15
CA GLY A 161 15.42 -14.84 17.78
C GLY A 161 16.16 -16.15 18.04
#